data_AF-A0A7J4SN18-F1
#
_entry.id   AF-A0A7J4SN18-F1
#
_cell.length_a   1.000
_cell.length_b   1.000
_cell.length_c   1.000
_cell.angle_alpha   90.00
_cell.angle_beta   90.00
_cell.angle_gamma   90.00
#
_symmetry.space_group_name_H-M   'P 1'
#
loop_
_entity.id
_entity.type
_entity.pdbx_description
1 polymer ?
#
loop_
_entity_poly.entity_id
_entity_poly.type
_entity_poly.pdbx_seq_one_letter_code
_entity_poly.pdbx_strand_id
1 'polypeptide(L)' 'MSETRTRADKDAIVLPVKRTDGVTLEERLTKNAYQNILPARYLRKDAKGEIVEPPEKLFRRIANNIAL' A
#
# COMPACT_ATOMS: atom_id res chain seq x y z
N MET A 1 16.26 5.70 -33.10
CA MET A 1 15.30 4.72 -32.58
C MET A 1 14.48 5.41 -31.51
N SER A 2 13.25 5.81 -31.83
CA SER A 2 12.36 6.50 -30.87
C SER A 2 11.67 5.47 -29.99
N GLU A 3 11.88 5.55 -28.69
CA GLU A 3 11.12 4.78 -27.70
C GLU A 3 9.72 5.38 -27.57
N THR A 4 8.75 4.77 -28.25
CA THR A 4 7.34 5.05 -28.05
C THR A 4 6.92 4.57 -26.66
N ARG A 5 6.91 5.49 -25.68
CA ARG A 5 6.23 5.28 -24.39
C ARG A 5 4.74 5.14 -24.68
N THR A 6 4.24 3.89 -24.72
CA THR A 6 2.80 3.60 -24.77
C THR A 6 2.14 4.26 -23.55
N ARG A 7 1.44 5.38 -23.75
CA ARG A 7 0.44 5.85 -22.81
C ARG A 7 -0.68 4.81 -22.84
N ALA A 8 -0.79 4.00 -21.79
CA ALA A 8 -1.95 3.13 -21.64
C ALA A 8 -3.23 3.98 -21.74
N ASP A 9 -4.15 3.58 -22.61
CA ASP A 9 -5.49 4.14 -22.72
C ASP A 9 -6.14 4.12 -21.33
N LYS A 10 -6.42 5.31 -20.78
CA LYS A 10 -6.96 5.46 -19.42
C LYS A 10 -8.34 4.81 -19.27
N ASP A 11 -9.06 4.62 -20.37
CA ASP A 11 -10.42 4.09 -20.39
C ASP A 11 -10.50 2.57 -20.26
N ALA A 12 -9.38 1.84 -20.41
CA ALA A 12 -9.33 0.39 -20.24
C ALA A 12 -8.99 -0.07 -18.81
N ILE A 13 -8.70 0.86 -17.89
CA ILE A 13 -8.29 0.52 -16.52
C ILE A 13 -9.53 0.44 -15.63
N VAL A 14 -9.94 -0.78 -15.30
CA VAL A 14 -10.98 -1.01 -14.28
C VAL A 14 -10.38 -0.72 -12.90
N LEU A 15 -10.85 0.35 -12.26
CA LEU A 15 -10.42 0.70 -10.91
C LEU A 15 -11.17 -0.14 -9.85
N PRO A 16 -10.50 -0.59 -8.78
CA PRO A 16 -11.17 -1.26 -7.68
C PRO A 16 -12.20 -0.33 -7.03
N VAL A 17 -13.38 -0.88 -6.69
CA VAL A 17 -14.37 -0.17 -5.88
C VAL A 17 -13.79 0.06 -4.49
N LYS A 18 -13.91 1.30 -3.99
CA LYS A 18 -13.51 1.66 -2.63
C LYS A 18 -14.31 0.80 -1.64
N ARG A 19 -13.61 0.05 -0.79
CA ARG A 19 -14.19 -0.69 0.34
C ARG A 19 -14.00 0.11 1.62
N THR A 20 -15.04 0.22 2.43
CA THR A 20 -15.02 0.90 3.73
C THR A 20 -15.49 0.01 4.87
N ASP A 21 -16.02 -1.15 4.52
CA ASP A 21 -16.45 -2.24 5.36
C ASP A 21 -15.31 -3.25 5.61
N GLY A 22 -15.51 -4.15 6.56
CA GLY A 22 -14.49 -5.10 7.03
C GLY A 22 -14.10 -4.83 8.48
N VAL A 23 -13.90 -5.92 9.22
CA VAL A 23 -13.49 -5.92 10.63
C VAL A 23 -11.99 -5.72 10.74
N THR A 24 -11.22 -6.23 9.78
CA THR A 24 -9.75 -6.17 9.79
C THR A 24 -9.19 -5.21 8.74
N LEU A 25 -7.92 -4.84 8.91
CA LEU A 25 -7.22 -4.00 7.95
C LEU A 25 -7.04 -4.71 6.59
N GLU A 26 -6.79 -6.03 6.61
CA GLU A 26 -6.65 -6.85 5.40
C GLU A 26 -7.95 -6.89 4.59
N GLU A 27 -9.11 -6.98 5.24
CA GLU A 27 -10.42 -6.97 4.57
C GLU A 27 -10.74 -5.63 3.90
N ARG A 28 -10.33 -4.53 4.54
CA ARG A 28 -10.56 -3.16 4.07
C ARG A 28 -9.66 -2.78 2.89
N LEU A 29 -8.44 -3.31 2.86
CA LEU A 29 -7.47 -3.01 1.82
C LEU A 29 -7.58 -3.99 0.65
N THR A 30 -7.14 -3.54 -0.53
CA THR A 30 -6.99 -4.48 -1.65
C THR A 30 -5.86 -5.46 -1.34
N LYS A 31 -5.97 -6.70 -1.83
CA LYS A 31 -4.93 -7.72 -1.67
C LYS A 31 -3.55 -7.22 -2.11
N ASN A 32 -3.49 -6.49 -3.22
CA ASN A 32 -2.25 -5.89 -3.72
C ASN A 32 -1.68 -4.84 -2.76
N ALA A 33 -2.52 -4.00 -2.17
CA ALA A 33 -2.06 -3.02 -1.19
C ALA A 33 -1.47 -3.70 0.05
N TYR A 34 -2.22 -4.63 0.65
CA TYR A 34 -1.84 -5.30 1.89
C TYR A 34 -0.61 -6.20 1.74
N GLN A 35 -0.57 -7.04 0.70
CA GLN A 35 0.45 -8.08 0.55
C GLN A 35 1.71 -7.62 -0.20
N ASN A 36 1.61 -6.61 -1.07
CA ASN A 36 2.73 -6.20 -1.93
C ASN A 36 3.21 -4.78 -1.64
N ILE A 37 2.32 -3.78 -1.72
CA ILE A 37 2.71 -2.37 -1.66
C ILE A 37 3.18 -1.97 -0.26
N LEU A 38 2.44 -2.32 0.79
CA LEU A 38 2.81 -1.97 2.16
C LEU A 38 4.19 -2.55 2.53
N PRO A 39 4.45 -3.87 2.36
CA PRO A 39 5.76 -4.47 2.64
C PRO A 39 6.92 -3.87 1.84
N ALA A 40 6.67 -3.54 0.57
CA ALA A 40 7.72 -3.03 -0.30
C ALA A 40 8.14 -1.59 0.02
N ARG A 41 7.19 -0.74 0.45
CA ARG A 41 7.41 0.73 0.47
C ARG A 41 7.15 1.43 1.79
N TYR A 42 6.31 0.88 2.68
CA TYR A 42 5.79 1.62 3.84
C TYR A 42 6.10 0.99 5.19
N LEU A 43 6.19 -0.34 5.26
CA LEU A 43 6.55 -1.03 6.50
C LEU A 43 8.02 -0.75 6.82
N ARG A 44 8.29 -0.51 8.10
CA ARG A 44 9.66 -0.32 8.57
C ARG A 44 10.49 -1.57 8.36
N LYS A 45 11.73 -1.34 7.94
CA LYS A 45 12.76 -2.35 7.78
C LYS A 45 13.90 -2.08 8.75
N ASP A 46 14.57 -3.13 9.18
CA ASP A 46 15.82 -3.01 9.93
C ASP A 46 17.01 -2.71 9.00
N ALA A 47 18.22 -2.65 9.58
CA ALA A 47 19.45 -2.41 8.84
C ALA A 47 19.80 -3.52 7.82
N LYS A 48 19.20 -4.71 7.95
CA LYS A 48 19.37 -5.84 7.02
C LYS A 48 18.32 -5.85 5.92
N GLY A 49 17.33 -4.95 5.98
CA GLY A 49 16.23 -4.87 5.03
C GLY A 49 15.03 -5.74 5.40
N GLU A 50 15.04 -6.38 6.57
CA GLU A 50 13.97 -7.25 7.03
C GLU A 50 12.81 -6.43 7.60
N ILE A 51 11.58 -6.83 7.28
CA ILE A 51 10.39 -6.12 7.75
C ILE A 51 10.21 -6.37 9.25
N VAL A 52 10.21 -5.28 10.03
CA VAL A 52 10.09 -5.31 11.50
C VAL A 52 8.78 -4.73 12.01
N GLU A 53 7.87 -4.37 11.11
CA GLU A 53 6.60 -3.77 11.44
C GLU A 53 5.44 -4.45 10.71
N PRO A 54 4.38 -4.89 11.42
CA PRO A 54 3.17 -5.38 10.79
C PRO A 54 2.30 -4.24 10.26
N PRO A 55 1.48 -4.47 9.21
CA PRO A 55 0.56 -3.48 8.64
C PRO A 55 -0.33 -2.76 9.66
N GLU A 56 -0.81 -3.45 10.69
CA GLU A 56 -1.71 -2.88 11.71
C GLU A 56 -1.02 -1.81 12.57
N LYS A 57 0.31 -1.85 12.69
CA LYS A 57 1.07 -0.87 13.48
C LYS A 57 1.42 0.39 12.69
N LEU A 58 1.47 0.31 11.35
CA LEU A 58 1.81 1.42 10.45
C LEU A 58 0.97 2.68 10.75
N PHE A 59 -0.36 2.54 10.78
CA PHE A 59 -1.26 3.68 10.96
C PHE A 59 -1.17 4.29 12.36
N ARG A 60 -1.05 3.46 13.41
CA ARG A 60 -0.86 3.95 14.79
C ARG A 60 0.42 4.76 14.93
N ARG A 61 1.52 4.28 14.34
CA ARG A 61 2.78 5.02 14.32
C ARG A 61 2.63 6.38 13.64
N ILE A 62 2.00 6.42 12.47
CA ILE A 62 1.81 7.67 11.74
C ILE A 62 0.94 8.64 12.56
N ALA A 63 -0.17 8.16 13.13
CA ALA A 63 -1.06 8.96 13.96
C ALA A 63 -0.33 9.56 15.18
N ASN A 64 0.46 8.76 15.89
CA ASN A 64 1.23 9.22 17.03
C ASN A 64 2.25 10.30 16.65
N ASN A 65 2.89 10.17 15.49
CA ASN A 65 3.88 11.15 15.03
C ASN A 65 3.24 12.46 14.55
N ILE A 66 1.98 12.43 14.09
CA ILE A 66 1.25 13.62 13.62
C ILE A 66 0.60 14.37 14.77
N ALA A 67 0.18 13.67 15.82
CA ALA A 67 -0.53 14.26 16.95
C ALA A 67 0.35 15.04 17.95
N LEU A 68 1.67 15.12 17.70
CA LEU A 68 2.65 15.87 18.49
C LEU A 68 2.66 17.35 18.09
#